data_AF-A0A7Y8JK01-F1
#
_entry.id   AF-A0A7Y8JK01-F1
#
_cell.length_a   1.000
_cell.length_b   1.000
_cell.length_c   1.000
_cell.angle_alpha   90.00
_cell.angle_beta   90.00
_cell.angle_gamma   90.00
#
_symmetry.space_group_name_H-M   'P 1'
#
loop_
_entity.id
_entity.type
_entity.pdbx_description
1 polymer ?
#
loop_
_entity_poly.entity_id
_entity_poly.type
_entity_poly.pdbx_seq_one_letter_code
_entity_poly.pdbx_strand_id
1 'polypeptide(L)' 'MKWAGFSQFWAMGGYGLYVWGSFFVTFAVIILEVYLLKKGRVQTLKLLKRMRNFENEA' A
#
# COMPACT_ATOMS: atom_id res chain seq x y z
N MET A 1 20.36 26.39 15.06
CA MET A 1 20.70 25.35 14.05
C MET A 1 19.65 25.41 12.96
N LYS A 2 19.99 25.91 11.77
CA LYS A 2 19.03 26.12 10.68
C LYS A 2 18.85 24.81 9.93
N TRP A 3 17.69 24.18 10.08
CA TRP A 3 17.30 23.07 9.21
C TRP A 3 17.19 23.62 7.79
N ALA A 4 18.19 23.37 6.95
CA ALA A 4 18.27 23.90 5.59
C ALA A 4 17.49 23.01 4.60
N GLY A 5 16.27 22.62 4.97
CA GLY A 5 15.23 22.05 4.12
C GLY A 5 15.61 20.93 3.14
N PHE A 6 14.73 20.66 2.18
CA PHE A 6 14.92 19.69 1.10
C PHE A 6 16.10 20.04 0.16
N SER A 7 16.64 21.26 0.25
CA SER A 7 17.76 21.73 -0.58
C SER A 7 19.06 20.98 -0.28
N GLN A 8 19.34 20.63 0.97
CA GLN A 8 20.52 19.83 1.32
C GLN A 8 20.45 18.38 0.83
N PHE A 9 19.25 17.81 0.67
CA PHE A 9 19.07 16.47 0.12
C PHE A 9 19.39 16.40 -1.37
N TRP A 10 19.06 17.45 -2.12
CA TRP A 10 19.43 17.57 -3.53
C TRP A 10 20.92 17.91 -3.69
N ALA A 11 21.49 18.69 -2.75
CA ALA A 11 22.91 19.03 -2.73
C ALA A 11 23.84 17.85 -2.37
N MET A 12 23.33 16.75 -1.81
CA MET A 12 24.09 15.53 -1.49
C MET A 12 24.43 14.64 -2.71
N GLY A 13 24.17 15.09 -3.94
CA GLY A 13 24.75 14.47 -5.14
C GLY A 13 24.25 13.05 -5.46
N GLY A 14 23.02 12.70 -5.08
CA GLY A 14 22.38 11.43 -5.47
C GLY A 14 22.15 10.42 -4.33
N TYR A 15 22.75 10.60 -3.15
CA TYR A 15 22.49 9.72 -1.99
C TYR A 15 21.05 9.82 -1.45
N GLY A 16 20.41 10.99 -1.60
CA GLY A 16 19.01 11.17 -1.24
C GLY A 16 18.07 10.23 -2.01
N LEU A 17 18.37 9.96 -3.29
CA LEU A 17 17.56 9.06 -4.12
C LEU A 17 17.64 7.60 -3.65
N TYR A 18 18.75 7.15 -3.07
CA TYR A 18 18.85 5.80 -2.50
C TYR A 18 18.00 5.64 -1.24
N VAL A 19 18.10 6.60 -0.32
CA VAL A 19 17.32 6.58 0.93
C VAL A 19 15.83 6.64 0.61
N TRP A 20 15.42 7.65 -0.16
CA TRP A 20 14.02 7.82 -0.56
C TRP A 20 13.52 6.71 -1.48
N GLY A 21 14.40 6.11 -2.29
CA GLY A 21 14.08 4.96 -3.14
C GLY A 21 13.65 3.75 -2.30
N SER A 22 14.38 3.41 -1.25
CA SER A 22 13.98 2.31 -0.34
C SER A 22 12.64 2.60 0.35
N PHE A 23 12.43 3.82 0.86
CA PHE A 23 11.15 4.22 1.44
C PHE A 23 10.00 4.14 0.43
N PHE A 24 10.24 4.55 -0.82
CA PHE A 24 9.25 4.48 -1.89
C PHE A 24 8.92 3.03 -2.26
N VAL A 25 9.92 2.15 -2.34
CA VAL A 25 9.72 0.71 -2.58
C VAL A 25 8.89 0.09 -1.46
N THR A 26 9.21 0.35 -0.19
CA THR A 26 8.40 -0.12 0.95
C THR A 26 6.97 0.41 0.88
N PHE A 27 6.79 1.70 0.59
CA PHE A 27 5.48 2.31 0.45
C PHE A 27 4.66 1.68 -0.69
N ALA A 28 5.30 1.39 -1.83
CA ALA A 28 4.68 0.71 -2.95
C ALA A 28 4.22 -0.71 -2.60
N VAL A 29 5.05 -1.47 -1.87
CA VAL A 29 4.69 -2.81 -1.38
C VAL A 29 3.48 -2.75 -0.45
N ILE A 30 3.45 -1.82 0.50
CA ILE A 30 2.31 -1.64 1.42
C ILE A 30 1.02 -1.32 0.65
N ILE A 31 1.09 -0.40 -0.33
CA ILE A 31 -0.09 -0.08 -1.17
C ILE A 31 -0.57 -1.33 -1.90
N LEU A 32 0.35 -2.12 -2.45
CA LEU A 32 0.03 -3.32 -3.21
C LEU A 32 -0.61 -4.39 -2.32
N GLU A 33 -0.10 -4.60 -1.10
CA GLU A 33 -0.71 -5.49 -0.11
C GLU A 33 -2.12 -5.04 0.26
N VAL A 34 -2.33 -3.75 0.55
CA VAL A 34 -3.65 -3.19 0.88
C VAL A 34 -4.62 -3.36 -0.29
N TYR A 35 -4.15 -3.17 -1.52
CA TYR A 35 -4.95 -3.37 -2.73
C TYR A 35 -5.37 -4.83 -2.89
N LEU A 36 -4.44 -5.77 -2.71
CA LEU A 36 -4.71 -7.21 -2.75
C LEU A 36 -5.67 -7.64 -1.64
N LEU A 37 -5.48 -7.16 -0.41
CA LEU A 37 -6.36 -7.39 0.73
C LEU A 37 -7.78 -6.88 0.47
N LYS A 38 -7.93 -5.67 -0.09
CA LYS A 38 -9.23 -5.14 -0.51
C LYS A 38 -9.89 -6.02 -1.55
N LYS A 39 -9.14 -6.49 -2.55
CA LYS A 39 -9.64 -7.39 -3.59
C LYS A 39 -10.05 -8.75 -3.02
N GLY A 40 -9.28 -9.29 -2.08
CA GLY A 40 -9.60 -10.53 -1.37
C GLY A 40 -10.87 -10.42 -0.55
N ARG A 41 -11.04 -9.33 0.21
CA ARG A 41 -12.24 -9.08 1.01
C ARG A 41 -13.52 -9.07 0.17
N VAL A 42 -13.49 -8.48 -1.02
CA VAL A 42 -14.65 -8.49 -1.95
C VAL A 42 -14.98 -9.91 -2.41
N GLN A 43 -13.99 -10.77 -2.61
CA GLN A 43 -14.21 -12.16 -3.02
C GLN A 43 -14.79 -13.01 -1.89
N THR A 44 -14.25 -12.89 -0.68
CA THR A 44 -14.77 -13.61 0.50
C THR A 44 -16.21 -13.21 0.81
N LEU A 45 -16.54 -11.91 0.74
CA LEU A 45 -17.91 -11.44 0.97
C LEU A 45 -18.89 -11.91 -0.11
N LYS A 46 -18.45 -12.02 -1.37
CA LYS A 46 -19.28 -12.60 -2.45
C LYS A 46 -19.58 -14.08 -2.20
N LEU A 47 -18.60 -14.83 -1.70
CA LEU A 47 -18.78 -16.24 -1.36
C LEU A 47 -19.78 -16.43 -0.21
N LEU A 48 -19.63 -15.65 0.86
CA LEU A 48 -20.56 -15.68 2.01
C LEU A 48 -21.98 -15.28 1.61
N LYS A 49 -22.14 -14.26 0.75
CA LYS A 49 -23.47 -13.88 0.24
C LYS A 49 -24.15 -15.01 -0.54
N ARG A 50 -23.39 -15.80 -1.32
CA ARG A 50 -23.94 -16.96 -2.05
C ARG A 50 -24.46 -18.03 -1.09
N MET A 51 -23.70 -18.39 -0.07
CA MET A 51 -24.13 -19.40 0.91
C MET A 51 -25.39 -18.97 1.66
N ARG A 52 -25.49 -17.70 2.07
CA ARG A 52 -26.67 -17.17 2.75
C ARG A 52 -27.94 -17.21 1.87
N ASN A 53 -27.81 -17.00 0.57
CA ASN A 53 -28.97 -17.06 -0.32
C ASN A 53 -29.51 -18.48 -0.48
N PHE A 54 -28.66 -19.51 -0.46
CA PHE A 54 -29.12 -20.90 -0.49
C PHE A 54 -29.86 -21.30 0.80
N GLU A 55 -29.39 -20.81 1.96
CA GLU A 55 -30.06 -21.10 3.24
C GLU A 55 -31.41 -20.37 3.37
N ASN A 56 -31.58 -19.23 2.70
CA ASN A 56 -32.83 -18.45 2.76
C ASN A 56 -33.88 -18.92 1.74
N GLU A 57 -33.51 -19.78 0.79
CA GLU A 57 -34.41 -20.37 -0.22
C GLU A 57 -34.74 -21.86 0.04
N ALA A 58 -34.17 -22.47 1.10
CA ALA A 58 -34.46 -23.83 1.56
C ALA A 58 -35.40 -23.80 2.78
#